data_AF-A0A7S9KMF8-F1
#
_entry.id   AF-A0A7S9KMF8-F1
#
_cell.length_a   1.000
_cell.length_b   1.000
_cell.length_c   1.000
_cell.angle_alpha   90.00
_cell.angle_beta   90.00
_cell.angle_gamma   90.00
#
_symmetry.space_group_name_H-M   'P 1'
#
loop_
_entity.id
_entity.type
_entity.pdbx_description
1 polymer ?
#
loop_
_entity_poly.entity_id
_entity_poly.type
_entity_poly.pdbx_seq_one_letter_code
_entity_poly.pdbx_strand_id
1 'polypeptide(L)'
;MSRLNISSDSTFEAEIGYSRAVIVDDWVMVSGTTGYDYETGEIPNDVAQQTEQILVNVDRALREAGSSMADVVRVHYILPNRDDFPGTWPVLRK
;
A
#
# COMPACT_ATOMS: atom_id res chain seq x y z
N MET A 1 -14.06 20.77 -4.51
CA MET A 1 -13.14 19.93 -3.75
C MET A 1 -13.95 18.87 -3.01
N SER A 2 -14.15 17.73 -3.64
CA SER A 2 -14.69 16.54 -2.98
C SER A 2 -13.53 15.76 -2.39
N ARG A 3 -13.59 15.49 -1.08
CA ARG A 3 -12.65 14.60 -0.39
C ARG A 3 -13.40 13.37 0.06
N LEU A 4 -12.87 12.18 -0.28
CA LEU A 4 -13.37 10.90 0.22
C LEU A 4 -12.22 10.16 0.91
N ASN A 5 -12.47 9.70 2.13
CA ASN A 5 -11.52 8.85 2.85
C ASN A 5 -11.96 7.38 2.69
N ILE A 6 -11.00 6.52 2.42
CA ILE A 6 -11.16 5.07 2.38
C ILE A 6 -10.47 4.49 3.61
N SER A 7 -11.17 3.63 4.35
CA SER A 7 -10.68 2.97 5.56
C SER A 7 -10.43 1.50 5.26
N SER A 8 -9.39 0.91 5.84
CA SER A 8 -9.16 -0.53 5.79
C SER A 8 -9.60 -1.26 7.06
N ASP A 9 -10.37 -0.61 7.93
CA ASP A 9 -10.76 -1.11 9.27
C ASP A 9 -9.57 -1.50 10.17
N SER A 10 -8.37 -1.01 9.87
CA SER A 10 -7.20 -1.25 10.71
C SER A 10 -7.33 -0.46 12.00
N THR A 11 -7.06 -1.09 13.14
CA THR A 11 -7.05 -0.42 14.45
C THR A 11 -6.13 0.80 14.46
N PHE A 12 -5.04 0.76 13.71
CA PHE A 12 -4.11 1.87 13.57
C PHE A 12 -4.73 3.13 12.95
N GLU A 13 -5.76 3.01 12.11
CA GLU A 13 -6.45 4.18 11.56
C GLU A 13 -7.16 4.98 12.66
N ALA A 14 -7.77 4.27 13.62
CA ALA A 14 -8.42 4.86 14.78
C ALA A 14 -7.42 5.37 15.83
N GLU A 15 -6.33 4.63 16.07
CA GLU A 15 -5.36 4.96 17.13
C GLU A 15 -4.30 5.98 16.73
N ILE A 16 -3.83 5.92 15.48
CA ILE A 16 -2.68 6.70 14.98
C ILE A 16 -3.11 7.83 14.03
N GLY A 17 -4.32 7.74 13.46
CA GLY A 17 -4.95 8.83 12.72
C GLY A 17 -4.47 8.93 11.27
N TYR A 18 -4.93 7.98 10.43
CA TYR A 18 -4.81 8.05 8.97
C TYR A 18 -5.96 7.30 8.29
N SER A 19 -6.05 7.40 6.97
CA SER A 19 -6.99 6.62 6.15
C SER A 19 -6.20 5.77 5.17
N ARG A 20 -6.64 4.54 4.87
CA ARG A 20 -5.97 3.66 3.90
C ARG A 20 -5.65 4.35 2.58
N ALA A 21 -6.61 5.10 2.06
CA ALA A 21 -6.42 6.02 0.95
C ALA A 21 -7.32 7.25 1.09
N VAL A 22 -6.95 8.34 0.42
CA VAL A 22 -7.77 9.55 0.33
C VAL A 22 -7.88 9.95 -1.14
N ILE A 23 -9.11 10.12 -1.60
CA ILE A 23 -9.41 10.73 -2.90
C ILE A 23 -9.55 12.24 -2.69
N VAL A 24 -8.77 13.02 -3.43
CA VAL A 24 -8.87 14.49 -3.45
C VAL A 24 -8.85 14.93 -4.90
N ASP A 25 -9.97 15.51 -5.34
CA ASP A 25 -10.22 15.79 -6.76
C ASP A 25 -10.00 14.51 -7.59
N ASP A 26 -9.07 14.51 -8.55
CA ASP A 26 -8.78 13.34 -9.41
C ASP A 26 -7.59 12.49 -8.91
N TRP A 27 -7.06 12.77 -7.71
CA TRP A 27 -5.90 12.06 -7.16
C TRP A 27 -6.31 11.06 -6.08
N VAL A 28 -5.73 9.86 -6.17
CA VAL A 28 -5.78 8.87 -5.09
C VAL A 28 -4.43 8.88 -4.35
N MET A 29 -4.44 9.27 -3.09
CA MET A 29 -3.27 9.23 -2.21
C MET A 29 -3.38 8.01 -1.29
N VAL A 30 -2.60 6.97 -1.57
CA VAL A 30 -2.54 5.77 -0.73
C VAL A 30 -1.56 5.99 0.41
N SER A 31 -1.99 5.69 1.65
CA SER A 31 -1.13 5.78 2.83
C SER A 31 0.00 4.75 2.76
N GLY A 32 1.07 4.96 3.53
CA GLY A 32 2.18 4.01 3.62
C GLY A 32 1.70 2.59 3.93
N THR A 33 2.19 1.62 3.16
CA THR A 33 1.74 0.22 3.22
C THR A 33 2.92 -0.68 3.51
N THR A 34 2.77 -1.54 4.51
CA THR A 34 3.74 -2.58 4.87
C THR A 34 3.28 -3.94 4.32
N GLY A 35 4.16 -4.94 4.37
CA GLY A 35 3.85 -6.31 3.98
C GLY A 35 2.95 -7.05 4.97
N TYR A 36 2.09 -6.34 5.70
CA TYR A 36 1.16 -6.94 6.66
C TYR A 36 0.04 -7.66 5.91
N ASP A 37 -0.08 -8.95 6.17
CA ASP A 37 -1.19 -9.75 5.70
C ASP A 37 -2.34 -9.67 6.71
N TYR A 38 -3.47 -9.13 6.25
CA TYR A 38 -4.66 -8.94 7.08
C TYR A 38 -5.43 -10.24 7.35
N GLU A 39 -5.17 -11.32 6.58
CA GLU A 39 -5.78 -12.64 6.81
C GLU A 39 -5.04 -13.41 7.90
N THR A 40 -3.70 -13.36 7.89
CA THR A 40 -2.85 -14.09 8.83
C THR A 40 -2.43 -13.27 10.05
N GLY A 41 -2.41 -11.94 9.91
CA GLY A 41 -1.94 -11.01 10.94
C GLY A 41 -0.41 -10.91 11.04
N GLU A 42 0.32 -11.41 10.04
CA GLU A 42 1.77 -11.51 10.03
C GLU A 42 2.42 -10.65 8.94
N ILE A 43 3.71 -10.39 9.08
CA ILE A 43 4.56 -9.81 8.03
C ILE A 43 5.57 -10.88 7.62
N PRO A 44 5.65 -11.26 6.32
CA PRO A 44 6.65 -12.21 5.86
C PRO A 44 8.08 -11.76 6.18
N ASN A 45 9.00 -12.69 6.43
CA ASN A 45 10.41 -12.33 6.67
C ASN A 45 11.17 -11.97 5.39
N ASP A 46 10.71 -12.47 4.24
CA ASP A 46 11.35 -12.26 2.95
C ASP A 46 10.88 -10.95 2.28
N VAL A 47 11.81 -10.15 1.77
CA VAL A 47 11.51 -8.83 1.21
C VAL A 47 10.65 -8.91 -0.05
N ALA A 48 10.81 -9.97 -0.87
CA ALA A 48 9.99 -10.14 -2.06
C ALA A 48 8.55 -10.49 -1.67
N GLN A 49 8.36 -11.38 -0.70
CA GLN A 49 7.02 -11.69 -0.16
C GLN A 49 6.36 -10.48 0.49
N GLN A 50 7.10 -9.69 1.28
CA GLN A 50 6.58 -8.41 1.79
C GLN A 50 6.16 -7.47 0.65
N THR A 51 6.96 -7.39 -0.41
CA THR A 51 6.66 -6.54 -1.58
C THR A 51 5.38 -6.99 -2.26
N GLU A 52 5.19 -8.30 -2.48
CA GLU A 52 3.96 -8.84 -3.06
C GLU A 52 2.74 -8.47 -2.20
N GLN A 53 2.83 -8.67 -0.88
CA GLN A 53 1.74 -8.34 0.04
C GLN A 53 1.44 -6.83 0.06
N ILE A 54 2.47 -5.98 -0.01
CA ILE A 54 2.31 -4.53 -0.15
C ILE A 54 1.50 -4.20 -1.41
N LEU A 55 1.85 -4.79 -2.56
CA LEU A 55 1.15 -4.51 -3.81
C LEU A 55 -0.30 -5.00 -3.78
N VAL A 56 -0.58 -6.16 -3.17
CA VAL A 56 -1.95 -6.65 -2.95
C VAL A 56 -2.77 -5.66 -2.11
N ASN A 57 -2.20 -5.17 -1.01
CA ASN A 57 -2.86 -4.20 -0.13
C ASN A 57 -3.10 -2.84 -0.82
N VAL A 58 -2.14 -2.37 -1.62
CA VAL A 58 -2.27 -1.12 -2.39
C VAL A 58 -3.32 -1.26 -3.50
N ASP A 59 -3.29 -2.36 -4.26
CA ASP A 59 -4.27 -2.62 -5.33
C ASP A 59 -5.70 -2.69 -4.78
N ARG A 60 -5.91 -3.33 -3.62
CA ARG A 60 -7.20 -3.33 -2.93
C ARG A 60 -7.68 -1.90 -2.63
N ALA A 61 -6.82 -1.07 -2.04
CA ALA A 61 -7.16 0.33 -1.73
C ALA A 61 -7.45 1.17 -2.98
N LEU A 62 -6.70 0.96 -4.06
CA LEU A 62 -6.93 1.64 -5.35
C LEU A 62 -8.27 1.21 -5.95
N ARG A 63 -8.62 -0.08 -5.91
CA ARG A 63 -9.91 -0.58 -6.41
C ARG A 63 -11.09 -0.02 -5.64
N GLU A 64 -11.00 0.09 -4.31
CA GLU A 64 -12.00 0.77 -3.49
C GLU A 64 -12.15 2.26 -3.86
N ALA A 65 -11.08 2.88 -4.37
CA ALA A 65 -11.09 4.24 -4.89
C ALA A 65 -11.61 4.36 -6.33
N GLY A 66 -11.98 3.25 -6.99
CA GLY A 66 -12.34 3.23 -8.40
C GLY A 66 -11.15 3.38 -9.36
N SER A 67 -9.94 3.06 -8.91
CA SER A 67 -8.68 3.11 -9.65
C SER A 67 -8.00 1.73 -9.69
N SER A 68 -6.77 1.67 -10.21
CA SER A 68 -6.01 0.43 -10.34
C SER A 68 -4.50 0.68 -10.28
N MET A 69 -3.72 -0.40 -10.13
CA MET A 69 -2.26 -0.34 -10.23
C MET A 69 -1.77 0.26 -11.57
N ALA A 70 -2.54 0.16 -12.65
CA ALA A 70 -2.19 0.73 -13.95
C ALA A 70 -2.25 2.28 -13.97
N ASP A 71 -2.98 2.89 -13.03
CA ASP A 71 -3.12 4.34 -12.92
C ASP A 71 -2.04 4.98 -12.03
N VAL A 72 -1.15 4.17 -11.44
CA VAL A 72 -0.11 4.63 -10.53
C VAL A 72 0.99 5.36 -11.30
N VAL A 73 1.14 6.66 -11.03
CA VAL A 73 2.15 7.52 -11.67
C VAL A 73 3.38 7.80 -10.80
N ARG A 74 3.32 7.51 -9.50
CA ARG A 74 4.42 7.75 -8.56
C ARG A 74 4.39 6.75 -7.41
N VAL A 75 5.56 6.24 -7.05
CA VAL A 75 5.75 5.36 -5.89
C VAL A 75 6.92 5.86 -5.03
N HIS A 76 6.82 5.66 -3.73
CA HIS A 76 7.91 5.87 -2.76
C HIS A 76 8.21 4.56 -2.06
N TYR A 77 9.35 3.95 -2.39
CA TYR A 77 9.84 2.75 -1.71
C TYR A 77 10.71 3.17 -0.52
N ILE A 78 10.33 2.72 0.67
CA ILE A 78 11.07 2.96 1.91
C ILE A 78 11.48 1.60 2.45
N LEU A 79 12.79 1.40 2.60
CA LEU A 79 13.35 0.17 3.16
C LEU A 79 14.23 0.53 4.36
N PRO A 80 14.20 -0.25 5.46
CA PRO A 80 15.12 -0.06 6.58
C PRO A 80 16.58 -0.18 6.17
N ASN A 81 16.88 -1.12 5.27
CA ASN A 81 18.18 -1.25 4.61
C ASN A 81 18.03 -1.06 3.10
N ARG A 82 18.79 -0.11 2.54
CA ARG A 82 18.79 0.18 1.11
C ARG A 82 19.26 -1.00 0.26
N ASP A 83 20.08 -1.89 0.81
CA ASP A 83 20.66 -3.02 0.09
C ASP A 83 19.64 -4.13 -0.17
N ASP A 84 18.46 -4.07 0.47
CA ASP A 84 17.37 -5.01 0.24
C ASP A 84 16.55 -4.66 -1.01
N PHE A 85 16.69 -3.44 -1.56
CA PHE A 85 15.88 -2.97 -2.68
C PHE A 85 15.98 -3.87 -3.92
N PRO A 86 17.17 -4.39 -4.33
CA PRO A 86 17.27 -5.36 -5.41
C PRO A 86 16.43 -6.62 -5.23
N GLY A 87 16.19 -7.07 -3.99
CA GLY A 87 15.34 -8.22 -3.69
C GLY A 87 13.87 -8.01 -4.07
N THR A 88 13.42 -6.76 -4.20
CA THR A 88 12.03 -6.43 -4.59
C THR A 88 11.80 -6.51 -6.10
N TRP A 89 12.86 -6.38 -6.91
CA TRP A 89 12.74 -6.22 -8.37
C TRP A 89 12.01 -7.35 -9.10
N PRO A 90 12.15 -8.64 -8.72
CA PRO A 90 11.39 -9.71 -9.36
C PRO A 90 9.87 -9.53 -9.25
N VAL A 91 9.41 -8.91 -8.16
CA VAL A 91 7.99 -8.62 -7.93
C VAL A 91 7.59 -7.35 -8.68
N LEU A 92 8.39 -6.28 -8.57
CA LEU A 92 8.09 -4.98 -9.17
C LEU A 92 8.12 -4.94 -10.71
N ARG A 93 8.66 -5.97 -11.36
CA ARG A 93 8.75 -6.07 -12.83
C ARG A 93 7.61 -6.86 -13.48
N LYS A 94 6.73 -7.47 -12.68
CA LYS A 94 5.55 -8.18 -13.19
C LYS A 94 4.58 -7.20 -13.83
#